data_AF-A9NVY8-F1
#
_entry.id   AF-A9NVY8-F1
#
_cell.length_a   1.000
_cell.length_b   1.000
_cell.length_c   1.000
_cell.angle_alpha   90.00
_cell.angle_beta   90.00
_cell.angle_gamma   90.00
#
_symmetry.space_group_name_H-M   'P 1'
#
loop_
_entity.id
_entity.type
_entity.pdbx_description
1 polymer ?
#
loop_
_entity_poly.entity_id
_entity_poly.type
_entity_poly.pdbx_seq_one_letter_code
_entity_poly.pdbx_strand_id
1 'polypeptide(L)'
;MATCRSAPTQTLLPIHFYSSISHQTCNYQCIINHNFCRNYCPPWGRASLQYYMKRGSNRLPVLRRQSERRYSVNRVRAAGDSDEVMKPPFNVLITGSSKGIGYALAKEFLSAGDNVIICSRSDDLVQAAIENLRGEFGDQRVWGTTCDVRDGENVRALVDFAKNTIQYVDIWINNAGSNAYSYKPLVETGDEALMEVVTTNTLGTMICCREAIMMMMSQPRGGHIFNIDGAGADGSPTPRFAAYGATKRSLVHLTKSLQAELRMQGIKKVAVHNLSPGMVTTDLLMSGSNTKQAKFFINVLAEPADTVAKFLVPRVRAVSGKESFKPTYIRFLNGFKAYSQIFVVSVFLIGCKCMFNRLLPNCNVFQTLANVW
;
A
#
# COMPACT_ATOMS: atom_id res chain seq x y z
N MET A 1 5.17 -15.74 -68.26
CA MET A 1 6.14 -15.96 -67.16
C MET A 1 5.39 -16.63 -66.02
N ALA A 2 5.80 -17.85 -65.70
CA ALA A 2 4.95 -18.92 -65.18
C ALA A 2 4.81 -18.95 -63.65
N THR A 3 3.68 -19.54 -63.26
CA THR A 3 3.20 -19.93 -61.93
C THR A 3 3.93 -21.16 -61.35
N CYS A 4 3.95 -21.21 -60.00
CA CYS A 4 3.93 -22.38 -59.09
C CYS A 4 4.44 -23.77 -59.55
N ARG A 5 5.37 -24.35 -58.78
CA ARG A 5 5.21 -25.56 -57.92
C ARG A 5 6.58 -26.20 -57.62
N SER A 6 6.89 -26.43 -56.34
CA SER A 6 7.26 -27.75 -55.77
C SER A 6 7.88 -27.61 -54.36
N ALA A 7 7.25 -28.26 -53.39
CA ALA A 7 7.90 -28.94 -52.27
C ALA A 7 7.84 -30.45 -52.61
N PRO A 8 8.65 -31.40 -52.08
CA PRO A 8 9.05 -31.50 -50.66
C PRO A 8 10.41 -32.19 -50.32
N THR A 9 10.70 -32.26 -49.00
CA THR A 9 11.43 -33.31 -48.23
C THR A 9 12.92 -33.64 -48.50
N GLN A 10 13.77 -33.38 -47.50
CA GLN A 10 14.51 -34.44 -46.79
C GLN A 10 14.99 -34.02 -45.38
N THR A 11 14.60 -34.85 -44.43
CA THR A 11 14.87 -34.96 -42.99
C THR A 11 16.32 -35.44 -42.75
N LEU A 12 17.13 -34.89 -41.84
CA LEU A 12 17.52 -35.41 -40.50
C LEU A 12 18.84 -34.67 -40.12
N LEU A 13 19.01 -33.92 -39.01
CA LEU A 13 19.36 -34.34 -37.63
C LEU A 13 19.90 -33.08 -36.85
N PRO A 14 20.13 -33.08 -35.51
CA PRO A 14 19.30 -32.34 -34.55
C PRO A 14 19.96 -31.10 -33.90
N ILE A 15 19.06 -30.20 -33.45
CA ILE A 15 19.03 -29.47 -32.17
C ILE A 15 20.31 -29.54 -31.32
N HIS A 16 20.94 -28.39 -31.03
CA HIS A 16 21.09 -27.91 -29.65
C HIS A 16 21.56 -26.44 -29.55
N PHE A 17 20.77 -25.68 -28.76
CA PHE A 17 21.07 -24.43 -28.04
C PHE A 17 21.66 -23.25 -28.82
N TYR A 18 20.86 -22.20 -29.06
CA TYR A 18 21.19 -20.82 -28.66
C TYR A 18 19.93 -19.95 -28.82
N SER A 19 19.15 -19.81 -27.75
CA SER A 19 18.07 -18.81 -27.66
C SER A 19 18.43 -17.72 -26.65
N SER A 20 18.28 -16.47 -27.11
CA SER A 20 18.01 -15.24 -26.36
C SER A 20 19.03 -14.75 -25.31
N ILE A 21 20.00 -13.95 -25.75
CA ILE A 21 20.66 -12.95 -24.90
C ILE A 21 19.81 -11.67 -24.90
N SER A 22 19.46 -11.14 -23.72
CA SER A 22 18.64 -9.93 -23.57
C SER A 22 19.48 -8.64 -23.70
N HIS A 23 18.81 -7.51 -23.98
CA HIS A 23 19.46 -6.22 -24.23
C HIS A 23 20.29 -5.70 -23.03
N GLN A 24 19.93 -6.07 -21.80
CA GLN A 24 20.63 -5.67 -20.57
C GLN A 24 21.93 -6.46 -20.35
N THR A 25 21.97 -7.75 -20.72
CA THR A 25 23.20 -8.56 -20.62
C THR A 25 24.25 -8.11 -21.64
N CYS A 26 23.84 -7.73 -22.87
CA CYS A 26 24.80 -7.23 -23.87
C CYS A 26 25.49 -5.92 -23.41
N ASN A 27 24.76 -4.99 -22.78
CA ASN A 27 25.34 -3.73 -22.27
C ASN A 27 26.35 -3.95 -21.13
N TYR A 28 26.05 -4.87 -20.20
CA TYR A 28 26.95 -5.19 -19.09
C TYR A 28 28.24 -5.89 -19.59
N GLN A 29 28.14 -6.82 -20.54
CA GLN A 29 29.31 -7.49 -21.11
C GLN A 29 30.18 -6.54 -21.96
N CYS A 30 29.60 -5.56 -22.67
CA CYS A 30 30.36 -4.57 -23.46
C CYS A 30 31.20 -3.61 -22.60
N ILE A 31 30.76 -3.27 -21.39
CA ILE A 31 31.54 -2.44 -20.45
C ILE A 31 32.78 -3.18 -19.94
N ILE A 32 32.72 -4.51 -19.89
CA ILE A 32 33.77 -5.38 -19.32
C ILE A 32 34.74 -5.87 -20.40
N ASN A 33 34.28 -6.10 -21.63
CA ASN A 33 35.12 -6.61 -22.73
C ASN A 33 34.77 -5.98 -24.10
N HIS A 34 35.64 -5.10 -24.60
CA HIS A 34 35.44 -4.36 -25.84
C HIS A 34 35.37 -5.24 -27.11
N ASN A 35 36.03 -6.40 -27.15
CA ASN A 35 36.03 -7.29 -28.32
C ASN A 35 34.72 -8.07 -28.46
N PHE A 36 34.02 -8.32 -27.35
CA PHE A 36 32.70 -8.96 -27.35
C PHE A 36 31.65 -8.09 -28.07
N CYS A 37 31.74 -6.77 -27.87
CA CYS A 37 30.82 -5.79 -28.44
C CYS A 37 30.87 -5.72 -29.98
N ARG A 38 32.04 -6.00 -30.59
CA ARG A 38 32.22 -5.98 -32.06
C ARG A 38 31.59 -7.17 -32.78
N ASN A 39 31.64 -8.35 -32.16
CA ASN A 39 31.33 -9.61 -32.85
C ASN A 39 29.93 -10.15 -32.54
N TYR A 40 29.29 -9.73 -31.43
CA TYR A 40 28.10 -10.43 -30.91
C TYR A 40 26.86 -9.56 -30.64
N CYS A 41 26.93 -8.22 -30.76
CA CYS A 41 25.79 -7.33 -30.46
C CYS A 41 25.18 -6.73 -31.77
N PRO A 42 23.84 -6.73 -31.96
CA PRO A 42 23.19 -6.24 -33.18
C PRO A 42 23.34 -4.70 -33.38
N PRO A 43 23.22 -4.18 -34.61
CA PRO A 43 23.65 -2.83 -34.99
C PRO A 43 23.00 -1.66 -34.24
N TRP A 44 21.88 -1.88 -33.55
CA TRP A 44 21.21 -0.88 -32.70
C TRP A 44 21.97 -0.55 -31.40
N GLY A 45 22.96 -1.35 -30.99
CA GLY A 45 23.80 -1.10 -29.81
C GLY A 45 24.97 -0.13 -30.03
N ARG A 46 25.25 0.28 -31.28
CA ARG A 46 26.39 1.16 -31.59
C ARG A 46 26.12 2.67 -31.42
N ALA A 47 24.86 3.07 -31.36
CA ALA A 47 24.47 4.49 -31.30
C ALA A 47 24.62 5.12 -29.90
N SER A 48 24.66 4.32 -28.83
CA SER A 48 24.63 4.82 -27.44
C SER A 48 26.01 5.18 -26.87
N LEU A 49 27.11 4.69 -27.47
CA LEU A 49 28.48 4.97 -26.99
C LEU A 49 29.06 6.29 -27.53
N GLN A 50 28.64 6.77 -28.71
CA GLN A 50 29.12 8.03 -29.27
C GLN A 50 28.56 9.27 -28.56
N TYR A 51 27.39 9.15 -27.94
CA TYR A 51 26.79 10.25 -27.18
C TYR A 51 27.51 10.52 -25.84
N TYR A 52 28.06 9.47 -25.21
CA TYR A 52 28.74 9.59 -23.92
C TYR A 52 30.21 10.05 -24.03
N MET A 53 30.89 9.84 -25.14
CA MET A 53 32.32 10.18 -25.29
C MET A 53 32.60 11.62 -25.77
N LYS A 54 31.57 12.41 -26.14
CA LYS A 54 31.75 13.74 -26.76
C LYS A 54 31.61 14.96 -25.83
N ARG A 55 31.40 14.79 -24.52
CA ARG A 55 31.46 15.88 -23.53
C ARG A 55 32.43 15.56 -22.39
N GLY A 56 33.72 15.57 -22.71
CA GLY A 56 34.77 15.74 -21.72
C GLY A 56 35.07 17.24 -21.53
N SER A 57 34.96 17.71 -20.28
CA SER A 57 35.59 18.89 -19.68
C SER A 57 34.59 19.84 -19.03
N ASN A 58 34.21 19.53 -17.80
CA ASN A 58 34.33 20.48 -16.69
C ASN A 58 34.25 19.73 -15.35
N ARG A 59 35.14 20.12 -14.44
CA ARG A 59 35.36 19.54 -13.12
C ARG A 59 34.06 19.37 -12.34
N LEU A 60 33.73 18.13 -11.96
CA LEU A 60 32.80 17.88 -10.86
C LEU A 60 33.57 17.97 -9.53
N PRO A 61 33.07 18.70 -8.53
CA PRO A 61 33.74 18.83 -7.25
C PRO A 61 33.74 17.47 -6.54
N VAL A 62 34.90 17.12 -5.98
CA VAL A 62 35.10 15.94 -5.13
C VAL A 62 34.16 16.05 -3.93
N LEU A 63 33.02 15.36 -3.99
CA LEU A 63 32.18 15.14 -2.82
C LEU A 63 32.98 14.28 -1.85
N ARG A 64 33.37 14.91 -0.75
CA ARG A 64 33.94 14.30 0.45
C ARG A 64 33.13 13.04 0.78
N ARG A 65 33.80 11.89 0.82
CA ARG A 65 33.29 10.61 1.31
C ARG A 65 32.67 10.82 2.70
N GLN A 66 31.37 11.08 2.76
CA GLN A 66 30.62 10.80 3.98
C GLN A 66 30.48 9.28 4.05
N SER A 67 30.89 8.73 5.18
CA SER A 67 31.03 7.30 5.44
C SER A 67 29.75 6.54 5.08
N GLU A 68 29.79 5.78 3.99
CA GLU A 68 28.86 4.67 3.77
C GLU A 68 29.07 3.66 4.91
N ARG A 69 28.27 3.77 5.98
CA ARG A 69 28.10 2.67 6.91
C ARG A 69 27.40 1.56 6.14
N ARG A 70 28.21 0.62 5.63
CA ARG A 70 27.76 -0.70 5.19
C ARG A 70 26.89 -1.27 6.32
N TYR A 71 25.58 -1.38 6.09
CA TYR A 71 24.72 -2.22 6.93
C TYR A 71 25.16 -3.66 6.68
N SER A 72 26.12 -4.15 7.46
CA SER A 72 26.37 -5.57 7.57
C SER A 72 25.12 -6.17 8.21
N VAL A 73 24.39 -7.00 7.45
CA VAL A 73 23.39 -7.90 8.00
C VAL A 73 24.16 -8.91 8.86
N ASN A 74 24.52 -8.50 10.07
CA ASN A 74 25.03 -9.42 11.07
C ASN A 74 23.90 -10.42 11.27
N ARG A 75 24.20 -11.68 10.97
CA ARG A 75 23.36 -12.84 11.25
C ARG A 75 23.11 -12.80 12.77
N VAL A 76 22.01 -12.16 13.18
CA VAL A 76 21.58 -12.09 14.57
C VAL A 76 21.38 -13.54 14.98
N ARG A 77 22.33 -14.07 15.74
CA ARG A 77 22.15 -15.35 16.41
C ARG A 77 20.97 -15.14 17.35
N ALA A 78 19.90 -15.87 17.11
CA ALA A 78 18.77 -15.96 18.02
C ALA A 78 19.30 -16.37 19.39
N ALA A 79 19.38 -15.40 20.30
CA ALA A 79 19.74 -15.65 21.69
C ALA A 79 18.46 -16.01 22.44
N GLY A 80 18.48 -17.14 23.14
CA GLY A 80 17.56 -17.44 24.24
C GLY A 80 16.15 -17.85 23.83
N ASP A 81 15.91 -19.15 23.92
CA ASP A 81 14.65 -19.85 23.68
C ASP A 81 13.67 -19.61 24.85
N SER A 82 12.83 -18.58 24.70
CA SER A 82 11.43 -18.58 25.13
C SER A 82 10.74 -17.42 24.41
N ASP A 83 10.14 -17.68 23.26
CA ASP A 83 9.34 -16.69 22.54
C ASP A 83 8.18 -16.26 23.46
N GLU A 84 8.25 -15.03 23.98
CA GLU A 84 7.21 -14.51 24.87
C GLU A 84 5.94 -14.29 24.05
N VAL A 85 4.86 -14.98 24.43
CA VAL A 85 3.56 -14.87 23.78
C VAL A 85 3.06 -13.43 23.90
N MET A 86 2.77 -12.82 22.75
CA MET A 86 2.24 -11.45 22.69
C MET A 86 0.85 -11.40 23.33
N LYS A 87 0.72 -10.71 24.47
CA LYS A 87 -0.55 -10.54 25.21
C LYS A 87 -0.93 -9.07 25.31
N PRO A 88 -2.24 -8.75 25.36
CA PRO A 88 -2.72 -7.40 25.65
C PRO A 88 -2.27 -6.92 27.06
N PRO A 89 -2.18 -5.60 27.29
CA PRO A 89 -2.40 -4.52 26.33
C PRO A 89 -1.32 -4.52 25.24
N PHE A 90 -1.71 -4.24 24.00
CA PHE A 90 -0.78 -4.15 22.88
C PHE A 90 -0.22 -2.73 22.72
N ASN A 91 1.01 -2.62 22.25
CA ASN A 91 1.64 -1.38 21.82
C ASN A 91 1.42 -1.18 20.31
N VAL A 92 0.56 -0.23 19.94
CA VAL A 92 0.10 -0.01 18.57
C VAL A 92 0.64 1.30 18.02
N LEU A 93 1.25 1.27 16.82
CA LEU A 93 1.68 2.46 16.10
C LEU A 93 0.88 2.57 14.80
N ILE A 94 0.24 3.71 14.57
CA ILE A 94 -0.63 3.93 13.39
C ILE A 94 -0.16 5.17 12.64
N THR A 95 0.24 5.01 11.38
CA THR A 95 0.64 6.16 10.53
C THR A 95 -0.56 6.87 9.92
N GLY A 96 -0.52 8.19 9.74
CA GLY A 96 -1.62 8.96 9.14
C GLY A 96 -2.91 8.94 9.98
N SER A 97 -2.78 9.05 11.30
CA SER A 97 -3.84 8.76 12.28
C SER A 97 -4.43 9.97 12.98
N SER A 98 -4.16 11.19 12.50
CA SER A 98 -4.78 12.41 13.02
C SER A 98 -6.24 12.61 12.57
N LYS A 99 -6.71 11.85 11.57
CA LYS A 99 -8.10 11.90 11.09
C LYS A 99 -8.55 10.60 10.40
N GLY A 100 -9.83 10.53 10.04
CA GLY A 100 -10.40 9.46 9.22
C GLY A 100 -10.24 8.07 9.84
N ILE A 101 -9.97 7.06 9.01
CA ILE A 101 -9.81 5.66 9.46
C ILE A 101 -8.71 5.53 10.50
N GLY A 102 -7.56 6.18 10.31
CA GLY A 102 -6.43 6.06 11.24
C GLY A 102 -6.77 6.55 12.64
N TYR A 103 -7.51 7.65 12.76
CA TYR A 103 -8.00 8.16 14.04
C TYR A 103 -9.05 7.23 14.67
N ALA A 104 -10.00 6.73 13.88
CA ALA A 104 -11.00 5.78 14.35
C ALA A 104 -10.37 4.47 14.85
N LEU A 105 -9.34 3.97 14.15
CA LEU A 105 -8.55 2.83 14.62
C LEU A 105 -7.86 3.13 15.94
N ALA A 106 -7.20 4.29 16.08
CA ALA A 106 -6.54 4.69 17.33
C ALA A 106 -7.52 4.71 18.51
N LYS A 107 -8.68 5.36 18.33
CA LYS A 107 -9.76 5.40 19.31
C LYS A 107 -10.25 4.00 19.72
N GLU A 108 -10.45 3.12 18.74
CA GLU A 108 -10.95 1.77 19.01
C GLU A 108 -9.89 0.88 19.70
N PHE A 109 -8.60 1.02 19.38
CA PHE A 109 -7.52 0.35 20.13
C PHE A 109 -7.43 0.83 21.58
N LEU A 110 -7.53 2.15 21.82
CA LEU A 110 -7.57 2.73 23.17
C LEU A 110 -8.79 2.23 23.96
N SER A 111 -9.97 2.16 23.32
CA SER A 111 -11.19 1.58 23.91
C SER A 111 -11.01 0.12 24.30
N ALA A 112 -10.16 -0.60 23.56
CA ALA A 112 -9.79 -1.99 23.80
C ALA A 112 -8.77 -2.18 24.95
N GLY A 113 -8.25 -1.07 25.50
CA GLY A 113 -7.26 -1.04 26.57
C GLY A 113 -5.80 -1.03 26.11
N ASP A 114 -5.55 -0.92 24.80
CA ASP A 114 -4.22 -0.93 24.22
C ASP A 114 -3.54 0.46 24.29
N ASN A 115 -2.23 0.50 24.10
CA ASN A 115 -1.41 1.71 24.04
C ASN A 115 -1.25 2.14 22.57
N VAL A 116 -1.35 3.43 22.29
CA VAL A 116 -1.34 3.93 20.90
C VAL A 116 -0.36 5.09 20.69
N ILE A 117 0.50 4.94 19.68
CA ILE A 117 1.25 6.04 19.07
C ILE A 117 0.56 6.43 17.77
N ILE A 118 0.15 7.70 17.69
CA ILE A 118 -0.37 8.31 16.47
C ILE A 118 0.69 9.19 15.80
N CYS A 119 0.69 9.25 14.48
CA CYS A 119 1.53 10.20 13.75
C CYS A 119 0.88 10.67 12.46
N SER A 120 1.22 11.89 12.06
CA SER A 120 0.82 12.49 10.79
C SER A 120 1.83 13.56 10.38
N ARG A 121 1.68 14.15 9.20
CA ARG A 121 2.60 15.19 8.70
C ARG A 121 2.40 16.57 9.35
N SER A 122 1.20 16.84 9.88
CA SER A 122 0.87 18.14 10.48
C SER A 122 0.91 18.02 11.99
N ASP A 123 1.74 18.84 12.63
CA ASP A 123 1.88 18.88 14.09
C ASP A 123 0.56 19.30 14.75
N ASP A 124 -0.04 20.40 14.31
CA ASP A 124 -1.33 20.89 14.83
C ASP A 124 -2.42 19.81 14.84
N LEU A 125 -2.53 19.05 13.74
CA LEU A 125 -3.51 17.96 13.65
C LEU A 125 -3.14 16.77 14.55
N VAL A 126 -1.86 16.51 14.78
CA VAL A 126 -1.42 15.49 15.74
C VAL A 126 -1.75 15.93 17.17
N GLN A 127 -1.42 17.16 17.55
CA GLN A 127 -1.69 17.67 18.90
C GLN A 127 -3.20 17.69 19.19
N ALA A 128 -4.01 18.20 18.27
CA ALA A 128 -5.46 18.19 18.43
C ALA A 128 -6.03 16.77 18.54
N ALA A 129 -5.50 15.81 17.77
CA ALA A 129 -5.91 14.41 17.89
C ALA A 129 -5.50 13.80 19.24
N ILE A 130 -4.30 14.10 19.73
CA ILE A 130 -3.84 13.66 21.06
C ILE A 130 -4.75 14.22 22.15
N GLU A 131 -5.02 15.53 22.15
CA GLU A 131 -5.87 16.18 23.15
C GLU A 131 -7.27 15.54 23.21
N ASN A 132 -7.89 15.30 22.06
CA ASN A 132 -9.20 14.65 21.99
C ASN A 132 -9.15 13.21 22.53
N LEU A 133 -8.15 12.41 22.13
CA LEU A 133 -8.02 11.03 22.61
C LEU A 133 -7.70 10.96 24.10
N ARG A 134 -6.91 11.91 24.62
CA ARG A 134 -6.59 12.02 26.04
C ARG A 134 -7.80 12.41 26.88
N GLY A 135 -8.62 13.33 26.39
CA GLY A 135 -9.89 13.71 27.02
C GLY A 135 -10.84 12.53 27.19
N GLU A 136 -10.79 11.54 26.30
CA GLU A 136 -11.65 10.35 26.34
C GLU A 136 -11.03 9.15 27.09
N PHE A 137 -9.72 8.91 26.96
CA PHE A 137 -9.07 7.67 27.42
C PHE A 137 -7.98 7.86 28.50
N GLY A 138 -7.67 9.11 28.85
CA GLY A 138 -6.60 9.51 29.76
C GLY A 138 -5.22 9.64 29.09
N ASP A 139 -4.29 10.30 29.79
CA ASP A 139 -3.01 10.73 29.22
C ASP A 139 -1.96 9.62 29.06
N GLN A 140 -2.13 8.51 29.77
CA GLN A 140 -1.06 7.52 29.97
C GLN A 140 -0.96 6.46 28.86
N ARG A 141 -1.85 6.49 27.87
CA ARG A 141 -1.95 5.43 26.83
C ARG A 141 -1.86 5.95 25.41
N VAL A 142 -1.79 7.26 25.22
CA VAL A 142 -1.70 7.86 23.90
C VAL A 142 -0.58 8.89 23.81
N TRP A 143 0.22 8.73 22.77
CA TRP A 143 1.30 9.64 22.41
C TRP A 143 1.25 9.90 20.93
N GLY A 144 1.93 10.95 20.48
CA GLY A 144 2.11 11.15 19.06
C GLY A 144 3.25 12.08 18.72
N THR A 145 3.64 12.00 17.46
CA THR A 145 4.73 12.78 16.88
C THR A 145 4.46 13.05 15.41
N THR A 146 5.10 14.05 14.84
CA THR A 146 5.06 14.28 13.40
C THR A 146 5.86 13.23 12.65
N CYS A 147 5.35 12.76 11.51
CA CYS A 147 6.08 11.89 10.60
C CYS A 147 5.57 12.07 9.18
N ASP A 148 6.45 12.46 8.27
CA ASP A 148 6.24 12.26 6.84
C ASP A 148 6.77 10.91 6.39
N VAL A 149 5.86 9.97 6.11
CA VAL A 149 6.22 8.62 5.68
C VAL A 149 7.02 8.58 4.37
N ARG A 150 7.00 9.66 3.58
CA ARG A 150 7.76 9.78 2.32
C ARG A 150 9.27 9.93 2.57
N ASP A 151 9.67 10.30 3.79
CA ASP A 151 11.05 10.53 4.18
C ASP A 151 11.54 9.46 5.15
N GLY A 152 12.65 8.80 4.80
CA GLY A 152 13.27 7.77 5.62
C GLY A 152 13.81 8.27 6.95
N GLU A 153 14.28 9.52 7.05
CA GLU A 153 14.74 10.08 8.33
C GLU A 153 13.57 10.32 9.29
N ASN A 154 12.45 10.80 8.76
CA ASN A 154 11.21 10.97 9.53
C ASN A 154 10.71 9.63 10.09
N VAL A 155 10.70 8.57 9.29
CA VAL A 155 10.28 7.23 9.77
C VAL A 155 11.27 6.65 10.78
N ARG A 156 12.59 6.89 10.63
CA ARG A 156 13.58 6.52 11.65
C ARG A 156 13.34 7.26 12.97
N ALA A 157 13.10 8.57 12.91
CA ALA A 157 12.76 9.36 14.09
C ALA A 157 11.47 8.86 14.77
N LEU A 158 10.47 8.41 13.99
CA LEU A 158 9.26 7.76 14.52
C LEU A 158 9.57 6.44 15.24
N VAL A 159 10.48 5.61 14.72
CA VAL A 159 10.95 4.40 15.40
C VAL A 159 11.64 4.75 16.72
N ASP A 160 12.53 5.74 16.72
CA ASP A 160 13.25 6.16 17.93
C ASP A 160 12.29 6.75 18.97
N PHE A 161 11.32 7.55 18.53
CA PHE A 161 10.23 8.03 19.39
C PHE A 161 9.47 6.86 20.03
N ALA A 162 9.10 5.85 19.25
CA ALA A 162 8.38 4.68 19.77
C ALA A 162 9.21 3.88 20.79
N LYS A 163 10.51 3.68 20.55
CA LYS A 163 11.42 3.03 21.51
C LYS A 163 11.53 3.82 22.80
N ASN A 164 11.63 5.14 22.73
CA ASN A 164 11.78 5.98 23.91
C ASN A 164 10.47 6.11 24.71
N THR A 165 9.32 5.96 24.04
CA THR A 165 8.00 6.18 24.66
C THR A 165 7.40 4.90 25.22
N ILE A 166 7.35 3.82 24.41
CA ILE A 166 6.68 2.56 24.76
C ILE A 166 7.59 1.33 24.64
N GLN A 167 8.89 1.53 24.42
CA GLN A 167 9.97 0.51 24.34
C GLN A 167 9.90 -0.43 23.13
N TYR A 168 8.74 -0.98 22.81
CA TYR A 168 8.52 -1.91 21.70
C TYR A 168 7.16 -1.68 21.05
N VAL A 169 7.03 -2.05 19.78
CA VAL A 169 5.77 -1.97 19.01
C VAL A 169 5.31 -3.38 18.67
N ASP A 170 4.17 -3.79 19.21
CA ASP A 170 3.53 -5.08 18.91
C ASP A 170 2.85 -5.05 17.54
N ILE A 171 2.16 -3.95 17.24
CA ILE A 171 1.31 -3.80 16.05
C ILE A 171 1.66 -2.48 15.34
N TRP A 172 2.13 -2.58 14.09
CA TRP A 172 2.40 -1.43 13.24
C TRP A 172 1.40 -1.38 12.09
N ILE A 173 0.62 -0.30 11.99
CA ILE A 173 -0.39 -0.11 10.95
C ILE A 173 0.06 0.98 9.98
N ASN A 174 0.43 0.56 8.77
CA ASN A 174 0.70 1.44 7.65
C ASN A 174 -0.62 1.92 7.05
N ASN A 175 -1.16 3.01 7.62
CA ASN A 175 -2.44 3.61 7.23
C ASN A 175 -2.27 4.90 6.41
N ALA A 176 -1.16 5.63 6.55
CA ALA A 176 -0.93 6.87 5.82
C ALA A 176 -1.14 6.69 4.30
N GLY A 177 -1.91 7.61 3.70
CA GLY A 177 -2.22 7.55 2.29
C GLY A 177 -2.78 8.86 1.74
N SER A 178 -2.65 9.03 0.42
CA SER A 178 -3.19 10.13 -0.35
C SER A 178 -3.89 9.61 -1.60
N ASN A 179 -4.93 10.29 -2.03
CA ASN A 179 -5.54 10.12 -3.36
C ASN A 179 -5.24 11.30 -4.30
N ALA A 180 -4.38 12.24 -3.86
CA ALA A 180 -4.06 13.51 -4.51
C ALA A 180 -5.27 14.26 -5.10
N TYR A 181 -6.46 14.08 -4.49
CA TYR A 181 -7.67 14.86 -4.77
C TYR A 181 -8.11 14.90 -6.25
N SER A 182 -7.73 13.93 -7.08
CA SER A 182 -7.97 13.97 -8.53
C SER A 182 -8.78 12.78 -9.03
N TYR A 183 -10.12 12.91 -9.10
CA TYR A 183 -10.98 11.95 -9.80
C TYR A 183 -11.08 12.32 -11.29
N LYS A 184 -10.02 12.06 -12.03
CA LYS A 184 -9.92 12.37 -13.46
C LYS A 184 -9.10 11.32 -14.20
N PRO A 185 -9.29 11.16 -15.52
CA PRO A 185 -8.45 10.29 -16.33
C PRO A 185 -6.96 10.56 -16.10
N LEU A 186 -6.14 9.50 -16.14
CA LEU A 186 -4.69 9.60 -15.88
C LEU A 186 -4.00 10.65 -16.77
N VAL A 187 -4.45 10.77 -18.02
CA VAL A 187 -3.93 11.73 -19.01
C VAL A 187 -4.15 13.20 -18.63
N GLU A 188 -5.01 13.48 -17.65
CA GLU A 188 -5.29 14.82 -17.13
C GLU A 188 -4.65 15.05 -15.74
N THR A 189 -3.95 14.06 -15.19
CA THR A 189 -3.32 14.15 -13.86
C THR A 189 -1.92 14.74 -13.99
N GLY A 190 -1.66 15.82 -13.25
CA GLY A 190 -0.33 16.46 -13.22
C GLY A 190 0.70 15.62 -12.46
N ASP A 191 1.97 15.86 -12.76
CA ASP A 191 3.09 15.09 -12.23
C ASP A 191 3.17 15.17 -10.70
N GLU A 192 2.85 16.31 -10.09
CA GLU A 192 2.88 16.49 -8.64
C GLU A 192 1.89 15.56 -7.93
N ALA A 193 0.69 15.40 -8.48
CA ALA A 193 -0.34 14.52 -7.94
C ALA A 193 0.06 13.03 -8.10
N LEU A 194 0.65 12.66 -9.25
CA LEU A 194 1.18 11.32 -9.48
C LEU A 194 2.29 10.99 -8.48
N MET A 195 3.25 11.92 -8.32
CA MET A 195 4.35 11.78 -7.37
C MET A 195 3.84 11.70 -5.94
N GLU A 196 2.88 12.52 -5.52
CA GLU A 196 2.32 12.46 -4.17
C GLU A 196 1.69 11.10 -3.87
N VAL A 197 0.83 10.58 -4.76
CA VAL A 197 0.15 9.30 -4.56
C VAL A 197 1.15 8.16 -4.50
N VAL A 198 2.12 8.12 -5.41
CA VAL A 198 3.13 7.05 -5.45
C VAL A 198 4.07 7.13 -4.25
N THR A 199 4.57 8.33 -3.91
CA THR A 199 5.51 8.48 -2.80
C THR A 199 4.84 8.21 -1.44
N THR A 200 3.60 8.64 -1.24
CA THR A 200 2.90 8.42 0.02
C THR A 200 2.46 6.97 0.16
N ASN A 201 1.74 6.44 -0.83
CA ASN A 201 1.06 5.15 -0.69
C ASN A 201 2.02 3.97 -0.90
N THR A 202 2.98 4.11 -1.82
CA THR A 202 3.89 3.01 -2.20
C THR A 202 5.23 3.15 -1.50
N LEU A 203 6.01 4.19 -1.81
CA LEU A 203 7.35 4.36 -1.23
C LEU A 203 7.28 4.50 0.29
N GLY A 204 6.37 5.32 0.81
CA GLY A 204 6.22 5.51 2.25
C GLY A 204 5.89 4.21 2.98
N THR A 205 4.98 3.39 2.43
CA THR A 205 4.70 2.07 2.98
C THR A 205 5.93 1.14 2.94
N MET A 206 6.74 1.19 1.88
CA MET A 206 7.98 0.42 1.80
C MET A 206 8.99 0.85 2.88
N ILE A 207 9.16 2.15 3.08
CA ILE A 207 10.03 2.70 4.13
C ILE A 207 9.52 2.26 5.50
N CYS A 208 8.24 2.44 5.81
CA CYS A 208 7.67 2.01 7.08
C CYS A 208 7.79 0.50 7.30
N CYS A 209 7.52 -0.35 6.30
CA CYS A 209 7.74 -1.79 6.39
C CYS A 209 9.20 -2.13 6.72
N ARG A 210 10.18 -1.49 6.05
CA ARG A 210 11.59 -1.73 6.30
C ARG A 210 11.96 -1.41 7.75
N GLU A 211 11.61 -0.22 8.22
CA GLU A 211 11.95 0.23 9.58
C GLU A 211 11.21 -0.58 10.66
N ALA A 212 9.93 -0.92 10.42
CA ALA A 212 9.13 -1.78 11.31
C ALA A 212 9.72 -3.19 11.41
N ILE A 213 10.10 -3.82 10.29
CA ILE A 213 10.73 -5.15 10.29
C ILE A 213 12.05 -5.09 11.07
N MET A 214 12.91 -4.09 10.81
CA MET A 214 14.19 -3.94 11.51
C MET A 214 14.00 -3.79 13.02
N MET A 215 13.03 -2.98 13.44
CA MET A 215 12.66 -2.82 14.85
C MET A 215 12.17 -4.15 15.44
N MET A 216 11.16 -4.77 14.84
CA MET A 216 10.48 -5.96 15.36
C MET A 216 11.37 -7.21 15.40
N MET A 217 12.33 -7.34 14.48
CA MET A 217 13.32 -8.43 14.53
C MET A 217 14.17 -8.40 15.81
N SER A 218 14.44 -7.19 16.32
CA SER A 218 15.22 -7.01 17.56
C SER A 218 14.40 -7.16 18.84
N GLN A 219 13.06 -7.12 18.75
CA GLN A 219 12.16 -7.25 19.89
C GLN A 219 12.03 -8.70 20.36
N PRO A 220 11.97 -8.98 21.68
CA PRO A 220 11.73 -10.33 22.20
C PRO A 220 10.42 -10.95 21.65
N ARG A 221 9.33 -10.19 21.72
CA ARG A 221 7.98 -10.59 21.30
C ARG A 221 7.72 -10.52 19.79
N GLY A 222 8.69 -10.06 19.00
CA GLY A 222 8.48 -9.88 17.58
C GLY A 222 7.51 -8.74 17.24
N GLY A 223 6.69 -8.89 16.20
CA GLY A 223 5.68 -7.88 15.83
C GLY A 223 4.84 -8.20 14.60
N HIS A 224 3.73 -7.48 14.46
CA HIS A 224 2.79 -7.60 13.34
C HIS A 224 2.65 -6.27 12.58
N ILE A 225 2.84 -6.33 11.26
CA ILE A 225 2.71 -5.18 10.37
C ILE A 225 1.45 -5.33 9.53
N PHE A 226 0.56 -4.34 9.55
CA PHE A 226 -0.66 -4.31 8.75
C PHE A 226 -0.60 -3.20 7.71
N ASN A 227 -0.63 -3.58 6.44
CA ASN A 227 -0.68 -2.65 5.32
C ASN A 227 -2.14 -2.37 4.93
N ILE A 228 -2.58 -1.11 5.04
CA ILE A 228 -3.92 -0.71 4.65
C ILE A 228 -4.02 -0.54 3.13
N ASP A 229 -4.77 -1.45 2.51
CA ASP A 229 -5.09 -1.38 1.09
C ASP A 229 -6.39 -0.59 0.83
N GLY A 230 -6.91 -0.66 -0.39
CA GLY A 230 -8.14 0.02 -0.76
C GLY A 230 -8.58 -0.35 -2.18
N ALA A 231 -9.39 0.52 -2.79
CA ALA A 231 -9.89 0.31 -4.14
C ALA A 231 -8.76 -0.02 -5.14
N GLY A 232 -8.94 -1.08 -5.93
CA GLY A 232 -7.96 -1.60 -6.89
C GLY A 232 -7.02 -2.69 -6.33
N ALA A 233 -7.01 -2.94 -5.02
CA ALA A 233 -6.17 -3.98 -4.40
C ALA A 233 -6.45 -5.40 -4.93
N ASP A 234 -7.70 -5.68 -5.29
CA ASP A 234 -8.15 -6.94 -5.91
C ASP A 234 -7.68 -7.11 -7.36
N GLY A 235 -7.21 -6.03 -8.00
CA GLY A 235 -6.79 -6.00 -9.40
C GLY A 235 -7.88 -5.51 -10.35
N SER A 236 -9.04 -5.11 -9.83
CA SER A 236 -10.12 -4.54 -10.64
C SER A 236 -9.71 -3.18 -11.24
N PRO A 237 -10.15 -2.85 -12.47
CA PRO A 237 -9.89 -1.54 -13.07
C PRO A 237 -10.40 -0.39 -12.20
N THR A 238 -9.64 0.70 -12.16
CA THR A 238 -9.93 1.90 -11.34
C THR A 238 -9.94 3.16 -12.22
N PRO A 239 -10.90 3.28 -13.15
CA PRO A 239 -10.98 4.43 -14.04
C PRO A 239 -11.12 5.73 -13.23
N ARG A 240 -10.45 6.79 -13.68
CA ARG A 240 -10.40 8.12 -13.05
C ARG A 240 -9.64 8.22 -11.73
N PHE A 241 -9.02 7.13 -11.25
CA PHE A 241 -8.09 7.15 -10.12
C PHE A 241 -7.03 6.02 -10.27
N ALA A 242 -6.59 5.81 -11.52
CA ALA A 242 -5.75 4.67 -11.91
C ALA A 242 -4.43 4.60 -11.14
N ALA A 243 -3.76 5.74 -10.92
CA ALA A 243 -2.53 5.80 -10.12
C ALA A 243 -2.78 5.32 -8.67
N TYR A 244 -3.85 5.79 -8.04
CA TYR A 244 -4.23 5.33 -6.70
C TYR A 244 -4.49 3.83 -6.67
N GLY A 245 -5.31 3.30 -7.59
CA GLY A 245 -5.59 1.87 -7.69
C GLY A 245 -4.33 1.03 -7.90
N ALA A 246 -3.41 1.50 -8.75
CA ALA A 246 -2.11 0.86 -8.95
C ALA A 246 -1.28 0.83 -7.66
N THR A 247 -1.24 1.92 -6.88
CA THR A 247 -0.55 1.92 -5.58
C THR A 247 -1.17 0.92 -4.60
N LYS A 248 -2.50 0.84 -4.50
CA LYS A 248 -3.17 -0.11 -3.61
C LYS A 248 -2.98 -1.57 -4.04
N ARG A 249 -2.91 -1.86 -5.34
CA ARG A 249 -2.51 -3.18 -5.85
C ARG A 249 -1.06 -3.52 -5.50
N SER A 250 -0.16 -2.54 -5.58
CA SER A 250 1.24 -2.74 -5.25
C SER A 250 1.45 -3.20 -3.79
N LEU A 251 0.62 -2.71 -2.85
CA LEU A 251 0.68 -3.11 -1.44
C LEU A 251 0.36 -4.60 -1.21
N VAL A 252 -0.57 -5.18 -1.97
CA VAL A 252 -0.87 -6.61 -1.91
C VAL A 252 0.33 -7.43 -2.38
N HIS A 253 1.01 -6.98 -3.44
CA HIS A 253 2.21 -7.65 -3.93
C HIS A 253 3.39 -7.49 -2.96
N LEU A 254 3.66 -6.26 -2.51
CA LEU A 254 4.69 -5.95 -1.50
C LEU A 254 4.53 -6.84 -0.26
N THR A 255 3.31 -6.96 0.25
CA THR A 255 3.02 -7.78 1.42
C THR A 255 3.36 -9.25 1.18
N LYS A 256 2.99 -9.82 0.02
CA LYS A 256 3.34 -11.20 -0.35
C LYS A 256 4.86 -11.39 -0.48
N SER A 257 5.55 -10.43 -1.08
CA SER A 257 7.01 -10.48 -1.23
C SER A 257 7.70 -10.44 0.12
N LEU A 258 7.32 -9.52 1.02
CA LEU A 258 7.88 -9.44 2.37
C LEU A 258 7.61 -10.71 3.19
N GLN A 259 6.42 -11.32 3.07
CA GLN A 259 6.14 -12.61 3.70
C GLN A 259 7.08 -13.72 3.20
N ALA A 260 7.35 -13.76 1.90
CA ALA A 260 8.28 -14.73 1.33
C ALA A 260 9.72 -14.46 1.78
N GLU A 261 10.15 -13.19 1.83
CA GLU A 261 11.47 -12.78 2.32
C GLU A 261 11.70 -13.18 3.78
N LEU A 262 10.74 -12.87 4.67
CA LEU A 262 10.81 -13.25 6.09
C LEU A 262 10.95 -14.76 6.24
N ARG A 263 10.18 -15.55 5.46
CA ARG A 263 10.28 -17.01 5.45
C ARG A 263 11.65 -17.50 4.95
N MET A 264 12.17 -16.93 3.87
CA MET A 264 13.49 -17.29 3.33
C MET A 264 14.62 -17.00 4.32
N GLN A 265 14.48 -15.95 5.11
CA GLN A 265 15.44 -15.57 6.16
C GLN A 265 15.24 -16.33 7.47
N GLY A 266 14.20 -17.18 7.58
CA GLY A 266 13.89 -17.92 8.80
C GLY A 266 13.35 -17.05 9.94
N ILE A 267 12.87 -15.84 9.65
CA ILE A 267 12.29 -14.92 10.63
C ILE A 267 10.85 -15.36 10.91
N LYS A 268 10.59 -15.88 12.12
CA LYS A 268 9.28 -16.42 12.50
C LYS A 268 8.43 -15.48 13.36
N LYS A 269 9.05 -14.56 14.09
CA LYS A 269 8.40 -13.63 15.03
C LYS A 269 7.96 -12.30 14.42
N VAL A 270 8.05 -12.15 13.09
CA VAL A 270 7.56 -10.95 12.40
C VAL A 270 6.59 -11.40 11.33
N ALA A 271 5.39 -10.81 11.32
CA ALA A 271 4.39 -11.08 10.30
C ALA A 271 3.96 -9.79 9.59
N VAL A 272 3.69 -9.90 8.30
CA VAL A 272 3.14 -8.81 7.49
C VAL A 272 1.77 -9.25 6.97
N HIS A 273 0.79 -8.37 7.07
CA HIS A 273 -0.62 -8.63 6.79
C HIS A 273 -1.20 -7.55 5.89
N ASN A 274 -2.33 -7.87 5.24
CA ASN A 274 -3.16 -6.89 4.56
C ASN A 274 -4.42 -6.60 5.36
N LEU A 275 -4.79 -5.33 5.39
CA LEU A 275 -6.00 -4.83 6.05
C LEU A 275 -6.80 -4.01 5.03
N SER A 276 -8.03 -4.43 4.72
CA SER A 276 -8.90 -3.72 3.79
C SER A 276 -10.10 -3.12 4.52
N PRO A 277 -10.18 -1.79 4.66
CA PRO A 277 -11.30 -1.12 5.30
C PRO A 277 -12.55 -1.03 4.40
N GLY A 278 -12.42 -1.31 3.10
CA GLY A 278 -13.47 -1.05 2.13
C GLY A 278 -13.57 0.45 1.79
N MET A 279 -14.77 0.90 1.39
CA MET A 279 -15.02 2.33 1.21
C MET A 279 -15.44 2.94 2.53
N VAL A 280 -14.76 4.01 2.93
CA VAL A 280 -15.00 4.69 4.20
C VAL A 280 -15.21 6.17 3.95
N THR A 281 -16.28 6.70 4.54
CA THR A 281 -16.60 8.12 4.54
C THR A 281 -15.49 8.89 5.27
N THR A 282 -14.60 9.48 4.48
CA THR A 282 -13.47 10.29 4.94
C THR A 282 -13.31 11.47 4.00
N ASP A 283 -12.64 12.54 4.45
CA ASP A 283 -12.30 13.67 3.56
C ASP A 283 -11.59 13.20 2.29
N LEU A 284 -10.75 12.16 2.41
CA LEU A 284 -10.07 11.55 1.27
C LEU A 284 -11.10 11.02 0.26
N LEU A 285 -12.12 10.28 0.68
CA LEU A 285 -13.14 9.78 -0.25
C LEU A 285 -14.02 10.90 -0.84
N MET A 286 -14.39 11.89 -0.03
CA MET A 286 -15.38 12.92 -0.39
C MET A 286 -14.84 14.01 -1.32
N SER A 287 -13.54 14.23 -1.31
CA SER A 287 -12.89 15.33 -2.03
C SER A 287 -12.67 15.11 -3.53
N GLY A 288 -12.99 13.91 -4.05
CA GLY A 288 -12.77 13.58 -5.47
C GLY A 288 -14.01 13.60 -6.36
N SER A 289 -15.24 13.47 -5.85
CA SER A 289 -16.39 13.01 -6.66
C SER A 289 -17.44 14.10 -6.92
N ASN A 290 -17.48 14.65 -8.15
CA ASN A 290 -18.47 15.65 -8.56
C ASN A 290 -19.68 15.09 -9.33
N THR A 291 -19.67 13.83 -9.77
CA THR A 291 -20.80 13.24 -10.52
C THR A 291 -21.87 12.66 -9.59
N LYS A 292 -23.15 12.82 -9.95
CA LYS A 292 -24.29 12.28 -9.17
C LYS A 292 -24.17 10.76 -8.94
N GLN A 293 -23.68 10.03 -9.94
CA GLN A 293 -23.51 8.57 -9.86
C GLN A 293 -22.37 8.16 -8.91
N ALA A 294 -21.23 8.85 -8.93
CA ALA A 294 -20.14 8.59 -7.98
C ALA A 294 -20.57 8.91 -6.54
N LYS A 295 -21.28 10.03 -6.33
CA LYS A 295 -21.86 10.39 -5.04
C LYS A 295 -22.86 9.34 -4.55
N PHE A 296 -23.68 8.77 -5.44
CA PHE A 296 -24.61 7.70 -5.09
C PHE A 296 -23.86 6.45 -4.60
N PHE A 297 -22.90 5.93 -5.38
CA PHE A 297 -22.16 4.73 -4.97
C PHE A 297 -21.32 4.95 -3.71
N ILE A 298 -20.74 6.15 -3.54
CA ILE A 298 -20.06 6.53 -2.30
C ILE A 298 -21.04 6.50 -1.14
N ASN A 299 -22.21 7.13 -1.25
CA ASN A 299 -23.18 7.15 -0.16
C ASN A 299 -23.77 5.78 0.18
N VAL A 300 -23.87 4.86 -0.79
CA VAL A 300 -24.44 3.53 -0.60
C VAL A 300 -23.45 2.55 0.05
N LEU A 301 -22.17 2.64 -0.32
CA LEU A 301 -21.16 1.65 0.04
C LEU A 301 -20.12 2.18 1.04
N ALA A 302 -20.04 3.49 1.25
CA ALA A 302 -19.12 4.07 2.20
C ALA A 302 -19.69 3.98 3.62
N GLU A 303 -18.87 3.48 4.52
CA GLU A 303 -19.25 3.30 5.92
C GLU A 303 -18.57 4.36 6.79
N PRO A 304 -19.13 4.71 7.97
CA PRO A 304 -18.45 5.54 8.94
C PRO A 304 -17.13 4.91 9.40
N ALA A 305 -16.10 5.73 9.61
CA ALA A 305 -14.78 5.26 10.04
C ALA A 305 -14.84 4.43 11.33
N ASP A 306 -15.67 4.85 12.29
CA ASP A 306 -15.86 4.15 13.57
C ASP A 306 -16.46 2.75 13.39
N THR A 307 -17.43 2.60 12.47
CA THR A 307 -18.02 1.29 12.14
C THR A 307 -16.97 0.33 11.59
N VAL A 308 -16.11 0.83 10.72
CA VAL A 308 -15.02 0.04 10.16
C VAL A 308 -13.98 -0.30 11.22
N ALA A 309 -13.60 0.65 12.08
CA ALA A 309 -12.65 0.42 13.17
C ALA A 309 -13.15 -0.66 14.15
N LYS A 310 -14.40 -0.58 14.60
CA LYS A 310 -15.06 -1.57 15.47
C LYS A 310 -15.06 -2.99 14.90
N PHE A 311 -15.05 -3.12 13.58
CA PHE A 311 -14.92 -4.43 12.94
C PHE A 311 -13.47 -4.90 12.82
N LEU A 312 -12.55 -4.00 12.44
CA LEU A 312 -11.16 -4.35 12.13
C LEU A 312 -10.33 -4.60 13.39
N VAL A 313 -10.44 -3.76 14.42
CA VAL A 313 -9.58 -3.78 15.61
C VAL A 313 -9.66 -5.12 16.35
N PRO A 314 -10.85 -5.67 16.69
CA PRO A 314 -10.92 -6.98 17.33
C PRO A 314 -10.26 -8.11 16.52
N ARG A 315 -10.31 -8.02 15.18
CA ARG A 315 -9.69 -9.01 14.28
C ARG A 315 -8.18 -8.85 14.20
N VAL A 316 -7.69 -7.61 14.19
CA VAL A 316 -6.25 -7.32 14.26
C VAL A 316 -5.70 -7.84 15.59
N ARG A 317 -6.34 -7.51 16.72
CA ARG A 317 -5.97 -8.02 18.06
C ARG A 317 -5.98 -9.54 18.12
N ALA A 318 -7.00 -10.19 17.56
CA ALA A 318 -7.09 -11.65 17.52
C ALA A 318 -6.04 -12.32 16.63
N VAL A 319 -5.51 -11.64 15.61
CA VAL A 319 -4.38 -12.15 14.82
C VAL A 319 -3.07 -11.96 15.59
N SER A 320 -2.87 -10.80 16.20
CA SER A 320 -1.65 -10.48 16.95
C SER A 320 -1.47 -11.25 18.25
N GLY A 321 -2.58 -11.61 18.92
CA GLY A 321 -2.53 -12.43 20.14
C GLY A 321 -2.34 -13.94 19.91
N LYS A 322 -2.23 -14.40 18.66
CA LYS A 322 -1.95 -15.81 18.35
C LYS A 322 -0.45 -16.04 18.34
N GLU A 323 -0.02 -17.20 18.83
CA GLU A 323 1.36 -17.69 18.65
C GLU A 323 1.73 -17.93 17.18
N SER A 324 0.74 -17.92 16.27
CA SER A 324 0.94 -18.14 14.85
C SER A 324 1.11 -16.82 14.08
N PHE A 325 2.32 -16.57 13.59
CA PHE A 325 2.67 -15.46 12.69
C PHE A 325 2.25 -15.70 11.23
N LYS A 326 1.09 -16.35 11.02
CA LYS A 326 0.60 -16.66 9.67
C LYS A 326 0.12 -15.39 8.95
N PRO A 327 0.58 -15.15 7.72
CA PRO A 327 0.01 -14.16 6.81
C PRO A 327 -1.51 -14.18 6.82
N THR A 328 -2.12 -13.00 6.98
CA THR A 328 -3.58 -12.86 7.03
C THR A 328 -4.01 -11.66 6.20
N TYR A 329 -5.20 -11.77 5.61
CA TYR A 329 -5.85 -10.70 4.90
C TYR A 329 -7.23 -10.46 5.50
N ILE A 330 -7.38 -9.38 6.27
CA ILE A 330 -8.64 -8.99 6.91
C ILE A 330 -9.36 -8.00 6.00
N ARG A 331 -10.61 -8.29 5.63
CA ARG A 331 -11.43 -7.44 4.74
C ARG A 331 -12.77 -7.10 5.40
N PHE A 332 -13.06 -5.81 5.54
CA PHE A 332 -14.36 -5.32 6.01
C PHE A 332 -15.43 -5.43 4.92
N LEU A 333 -15.13 -4.92 3.73
CA LEU A 333 -16.00 -5.02 2.57
C LEU A 333 -15.55 -6.21 1.71
N ASN A 334 -16.44 -7.20 1.56
CA ASN A 334 -16.26 -8.32 0.64
C ASN A 334 -17.39 -8.31 -0.40
N GLY A 335 -17.26 -9.12 -1.46
CA GLY A 335 -18.23 -9.13 -2.55
C GLY A 335 -19.68 -9.39 -2.08
N PHE A 336 -19.86 -10.22 -1.05
CA PHE A 336 -21.16 -10.49 -0.45
C PHE A 336 -21.76 -9.26 0.25
N LYS A 337 -20.98 -8.54 1.06
CA LYS A 337 -21.43 -7.33 1.77
C LYS A 337 -21.68 -6.17 0.80
N ALA A 338 -20.83 -6.03 -0.22
CA ALA A 338 -21.06 -5.05 -1.29
C ALA A 338 -22.36 -5.34 -2.05
N TYR A 339 -22.58 -6.61 -2.42
CA TYR A 339 -23.81 -7.05 -3.08
C TYR A 339 -25.04 -6.82 -2.21
N SER A 340 -24.99 -7.18 -0.92
CA SER A 340 -26.14 -7.00 -0.02
C SER A 340 -26.51 -5.53 0.17
N GLN A 341 -25.53 -4.63 0.32
CA GLN A 341 -25.79 -3.19 0.43
C GLN A 341 -26.43 -2.62 -0.84
N ILE A 342 -25.91 -2.98 -2.02
CA ILE A 342 -26.48 -2.55 -3.31
C ILE A 342 -27.90 -3.12 -3.48
N PHE A 343 -28.10 -4.38 -3.13
CA PHE A 343 -29.38 -5.06 -3.24
C PHE A 343 -30.44 -4.45 -2.32
N VAL A 344 -30.10 -4.17 -1.06
CA VAL A 344 -31.02 -3.53 -0.10
C VAL A 344 -31.48 -2.16 -0.58
N VAL A 345 -30.56 -1.32 -1.07
CA VAL A 345 -30.91 -0.01 -1.63
C VAL A 345 -31.77 -0.17 -2.89
N SER A 346 -31.45 -1.12 -3.75
CA SER A 346 -32.23 -1.38 -4.98
C SER A 346 -33.65 -1.84 -4.65
N VAL A 347 -33.82 -2.75 -3.70
CA VAL A 347 -35.13 -3.22 -3.22
C VAL A 347 -35.91 -2.10 -2.53
N PHE A 348 -35.25 -1.26 -1.72
CA PHE A 348 -35.89 -0.11 -1.09
C PHE A 348 -36.38 0.90 -2.13
N LEU A 349 -35.57 1.22 -3.14
CA LEU A 349 -35.97 2.11 -4.24
C LEU A 349 -37.11 1.52 -5.08
N ILE A 350 -37.07 0.22 -5.37
CA ILE A 350 -38.16 -0.49 -6.07
C ILE A 350 -39.44 -0.50 -5.22
N GLY A 351 -39.33 -0.75 -3.91
CA GLY A 351 -40.44 -0.72 -2.96
C GLY A 351 -41.09 0.67 -2.85
N CYS A 352 -40.27 1.72 -2.73
CA CYS A 352 -40.75 3.11 -2.78
C CYS A 352 -41.42 3.42 -4.13
N LYS A 353 -40.88 2.93 -5.25
CA LYS A 353 -41.46 3.13 -6.59
C LYS A 353 -42.82 2.42 -6.75
N CYS A 354 -42.98 1.21 -6.22
CA CYS A 354 -44.26 0.50 -6.18
C CYS A 354 -45.29 1.21 -5.28
N MET A 355 -44.84 1.77 -4.16
CA MET A 355 -45.70 2.55 -3.26
C MET A 355 -46.12 3.89 -3.88
N PHE A 356 -45.22 4.57 -4.61
CA PHE A 356 -45.51 5.83 -5.29
C PHE A 356 -46.42 5.64 -6.52
N ASN A 357 -46.21 4.57 -7.31
CA ASN A 357 -47.09 4.24 -8.45
C ASN A 357 -48.51 3.83 -8.01
N ARG A 358 -48.69 3.36 -6.77
CA ARG A 358 -50.02 3.14 -6.17
C ARG A 358 -50.73 4.44 -5.77
N LEU A 359 -49.99 5.51 -5.50
CA LEU A 359 -50.53 6.79 -5.03
C LEU A 359 -50.73 7.81 -6.17
N LEU A 360 -50.00 7.72 -7.28
CA LEU A 360 -50.10 8.63 -8.43
C LEU A 360 -49.89 7.87 -9.77
N PRO A 361 -50.95 7.33 -10.40
CA PRO A 361 -50.82 6.44 -11.57
C PRO A 361 -50.37 7.12 -12.88
N ASN A 362 -50.30 8.46 -12.94
CA ASN A 362 -50.02 9.21 -14.18
C ASN A 362 -48.71 10.03 -14.17
N CYS A 363 -47.82 9.85 -13.19
CA CYS A 363 -46.52 10.53 -13.19
C CYS A 363 -45.48 9.72 -13.99
N ASN A 364 -45.28 10.06 -15.26
CA ASN A 364 -44.33 9.38 -16.13
C ASN A 364 -42.87 9.80 -15.84
N VAL A 365 -42.32 9.35 -14.70
CA VAL A 365 -40.94 9.61 -14.25
C VAL A 365 -39.90 8.86 -15.12
N PHE A 366 -40.33 7.88 -15.92
CA PHE A 366 -39.45 7.05 -16.76
C PHE A 366 -38.67 7.84 -17.80
N GLN A 367 -39.20 8.98 -18.27
CA GLN A 367 -38.51 9.81 -19.26
C GLN A 367 -37.30 10.57 -18.67
N THR A 368 -37.22 10.70 -17.35
CA THR A 368 -36.09 11.36 -16.68
C THR A 368 -34.98 10.36 -16.29
N LEU A 369 -35.31 9.08 -16.09
CA LEU A 369 -34.34 8.03 -15.73
C LEU A 369 -33.67 7.37 -16.95
N ALA A 370 -34.29 7.39 -18.12
CA ALA A 370 -33.67 6.87 -19.36
C ALA A 370 -32.45 7.68 -19.82
N ASN A 371 -32.32 8.95 -19.39
CA ASN A 371 -31.15 9.80 -19.67
C ASN A 371 -30.03 9.64 -18.62
N VAL A 372 -30.19 8.74 -17.65
CA VAL A 372 -29.26 8.55 -16.52
C VAL A 372 -28.60 7.16 -16.54
N TRP A 373 -29.04 6.25 -17.43
CA TRP A 373 -28.44 4.92 -17.61
C TRP A 373 -27.48 4.87 -18.80
#